data_AF-B4QRM4-F1
#
_entry.id   AF-B4QRM4-F1
#
_cell.length_a   1.000
_cell.length_b   1.000
_cell.length_c   1.000
_cell.angle_alpha   90.00
_cell.angle_beta   90.00
_cell.angle_gamma   90.00
#
_symmetry.space_group_name_H-M   'P 1'
#
loop_
_entity.id
_entity.type
_entity.pdbx_description
1 polymer ?
#
loop_
_entity_poly.entity_id
_entity_poly.type
_entity_poly.pdbx_seq_one_letter_code
_entity_poly.pdbx_strand_id
1 'polypeptide(L)'
;MLLFGSVLIYLLLNLQSVSAEIADCSFFDTVDISEGQRLSNGSYLYEGLLIPAHLTATYEFKLLANGDKEQVPSHVRGCVCKLRTCVRFCCPHDHIMDEGGCYANMTTEEAALLDPILNVTLDDGSVVQRHFKKELMVQWDLPMPCDDMFYLDNRDKTDEFTLFENGRFLRHYDQVYLDKSEYCLQHRTFGEGNNKSIRIAPHNCLKMPSRTGQTVVMITSLICLVLTIAVYLCVRKLMNLEGKCFICYLVCLFFGYLFLLLDLWQLSFDFCQIAGFLGYFFVMAAFFWLSITSRHFWKCLTNVCASMSIRSDRAFLRYSCYAWGMPLALTGVTYLADNVVNDEEWRPRVGGEEHCWIYTKSWSAMLYFYGPMVLLILFNITMFVLTAKHVIDSKRTMRKLARQEGRIQKLNSDKQNYTLFLLLFTAMGMSWSFEIFSYLVQRDNLWVNVFLVADYFNWSQGIIIFMLFILRRKILVLFKQQIFPKQRIFSMRSTETQSTLADSISHH
;
A
#
# COMPACT_ATOMS: atom_id res chain seq x y z
N MET A 1 19.37 35.42 40.35
CA MET A 1 17.95 35.73 40.63
C MET A 1 17.07 35.67 39.38
N LEU A 2 17.50 36.17 38.21
CA LEU A 2 16.70 36.13 36.98
C LEU A 2 16.40 34.71 36.43
N LEU A 3 17.32 33.75 36.60
CA LEU A 3 17.14 32.35 36.18
C LEU A 3 16.17 31.54 37.05
N PHE A 4 16.01 31.91 38.33
CA PHE A 4 15.04 31.26 39.21
C PHE A 4 13.63 31.77 38.93
N GLY A 5 13.49 33.06 38.59
CA GLY A 5 12.22 33.66 38.17
C GLY A 5 11.68 33.08 36.87
N SER A 6 12.54 32.82 35.88
CA SER A 6 12.12 32.23 34.61
C SER A 6 11.73 30.76 34.72
N VAL A 7 12.40 29.98 35.59
CA VAL A 7 12.02 28.59 35.87
C VAL A 7 10.73 28.51 36.68
N LEU A 8 10.51 29.44 37.64
CA LEU A 8 9.26 29.51 38.39
C LEU A 8 8.10 29.98 37.50
N ILE A 9 8.32 30.92 36.59
CA ILE A 9 7.32 31.35 35.60
C ILE A 9 7.05 30.23 34.59
N TYR A 10 8.05 29.46 34.16
CA TYR A 10 7.87 28.29 33.29
C TYR A 10 7.14 27.14 34.00
N LEU A 11 7.40 26.91 35.30
CA LEU A 11 6.66 25.97 36.13
C LEU A 11 5.23 26.46 36.42
N LEU A 12 5.03 27.76 36.63
CA LEU A 12 3.71 28.37 36.85
C LEU A 12 2.88 28.47 35.57
N LEU A 13 3.52 28.65 34.40
CA LEU A 13 2.87 28.59 33.07
C LEU A 13 2.52 27.16 32.66
N ASN A 14 3.29 26.15 33.08
CA ASN A 14 2.94 24.73 32.96
C ASN A 14 2.02 24.23 34.09
N LEU A 15 1.73 25.07 35.09
CA LEU A 15 0.64 24.90 36.05
C LEU A 15 -0.64 25.60 35.54
N GLN A 16 -0.80 25.77 34.23
CA GLN A 16 -2.15 25.82 33.65
C GLN A 16 -2.84 24.54 34.10
N SER A 17 -3.91 24.71 34.90
CA SER A 17 -4.76 23.64 35.41
C SER A 17 -4.91 22.55 34.37
N VAL A 18 -4.21 21.43 34.59
CA VAL A 18 -4.50 20.18 33.89
C VAL A 18 -5.97 19.96 34.16
N SER A 19 -6.81 20.14 33.13
CA SER A 19 -8.19 19.65 33.12
C SER A 19 -8.14 18.27 33.76
N ALA A 20 -8.73 18.13 34.94
CA ALA A 20 -8.59 16.93 35.73
C ALA A 20 -9.36 15.82 35.01
N GLU A 21 -8.75 15.16 34.04
CA GLU A 21 -9.33 13.96 33.46
C GLU A 21 -9.42 12.90 34.57
N ILE A 22 -10.50 12.13 34.56
CA ILE A 22 -10.71 11.08 35.56
C ILE A 22 -9.58 10.05 35.40
N ALA A 23 -8.79 9.85 36.46
CA ALA A 23 -7.67 8.91 36.43
C ALA A 23 -8.15 7.51 36.06
N ASP A 24 -7.45 6.85 35.15
CA ASP A 24 -7.77 5.50 34.66
C ASP A 24 -9.17 5.40 34.01
N CYS A 25 -9.68 6.47 33.38
CA CYS A 25 -10.94 6.41 32.63
C CYS A 25 -10.82 7.06 31.26
N SER A 26 -11.14 6.32 30.20
CA SER A 26 -11.21 6.88 28.85
C SER A 26 -12.34 7.89 28.76
N PHE A 27 -12.19 8.95 27.96
CA PHE A 27 -13.30 9.88 27.67
C PHE A 27 -14.52 9.14 27.11
N PHE A 28 -14.30 8.09 26.30
CA PHE A 28 -15.36 7.24 25.75
C PHE A 28 -16.07 6.36 26.80
N ASP A 29 -15.54 6.28 28.02
CA ASP A 29 -16.17 5.63 29.18
C ASP A 29 -16.90 6.63 30.10
N THR A 30 -16.90 7.91 29.73
CA THR A 30 -17.54 8.98 30.50
C THR A 30 -18.86 9.43 29.89
N VAL A 31 -19.74 9.97 30.75
CA VAL A 31 -21.03 10.58 30.37
C VAL A 31 -21.11 11.97 30.99
N ASP A 32 -21.69 12.93 30.28
CA ASP A 32 -22.06 14.21 30.89
C ASP A 32 -23.17 14.02 31.94
N ILE A 33 -22.82 14.27 33.20
CA ILE A 33 -23.70 14.10 34.37
C ILE A 33 -24.06 15.44 34.98
N SER A 34 -23.96 16.54 34.23
CA SER A 34 -24.22 17.90 34.71
C SER A 34 -25.67 18.07 35.21
N GLU A 35 -26.62 17.31 34.66
CA GLU A 35 -28.02 17.28 35.10
C GLU A 35 -28.26 16.37 36.33
N GLY A 36 -27.24 15.64 36.79
CA GLY A 36 -27.32 14.73 37.92
C GLY A 36 -27.39 15.45 39.27
N GLN A 37 -28.02 14.81 40.25
CA GLN A 37 -28.10 15.33 41.61
C GLN A 37 -26.77 15.13 42.34
N ARG A 38 -26.07 16.22 42.67
CA ARG A 38 -24.89 16.18 43.53
C ARG A 38 -25.25 15.99 45.00
N LEU A 39 -24.65 14.99 45.64
CA LEU A 39 -24.84 14.66 47.05
C LEU A 39 -23.78 15.35 47.94
N SER A 40 -24.05 15.42 49.24
CA SER A 40 -23.19 16.13 50.22
C SER A 40 -21.77 15.55 50.33
N ASN A 41 -21.60 14.25 50.06
CA ASN A 41 -20.29 13.58 50.03
C ASN A 41 -19.52 13.78 48.72
N GLY A 42 -20.04 14.62 47.81
CA GLY A 42 -19.45 14.89 46.49
C GLY A 42 -19.76 13.87 45.40
N SER A 43 -20.47 12.78 45.71
CA SER A 43 -20.95 11.83 44.69
C SER A 43 -22.14 12.39 43.91
N TYR A 44 -22.43 11.80 42.76
CA TYR A 44 -23.54 12.19 41.89
C TYR A 44 -24.54 11.04 41.77
N LEU A 45 -25.83 11.37 41.81
CA LEU A 45 -26.91 10.46 41.44
C LEU A 45 -27.42 10.87 40.05
N TYR A 46 -27.17 10.03 39.05
CA TYR A 46 -27.54 10.27 37.65
C TYR A 46 -28.25 9.04 37.08
N GLU A 47 -29.47 9.21 36.57
CA GLU A 47 -30.31 8.12 36.04
C GLU A 47 -30.40 6.87 36.96
N GLY A 48 -30.51 7.10 38.27
CA GLY A 48 -30.59 6.04 39.28
C GLY A 48 -29.26 5.34 39.61
N LEU A 49 -28.15 5.79 39.02
CA LEU A 49 -26.80 5.29 39.31
C LEU A 49 -26.05 6.25 40.25
N LEU A 50 -25.50 5.71 41.34
CA LEU A 50 -24.65 6.45 42.25
C LEU A 50 -23.19 6.42 41.77
N ILE A 51 -22.65 7.58 41.41
CA ILE A 51 -21.30 7.76 40.86
C ILE A 51 -20.41 8.40 41.95
N PRO A 52 -19.41 7.67 42.49
CA PRO A 52 -18.49 8.19 43.49
C PRO A 52 -17.73 9.43 43.02
N ALA A 53 -17.41 10.35 43.94
CA ALA A 53 -16.71 11.60 43.62
C ALA A 53 -15.37 11.40 42.89
N HIS A 54 -14.64 10.31 43.19
CA HIS A 54 -13.36 10.00 42.54
C HIS A 54 -13.50 9.51 41.08
N LEU A 55 -14.73 9.17 40.64
CA LEU A 55 -15.07 8.83 39.26
C LEU A 55 -15.77 9.99 38.55
N THR A 56 -15.64 11.22 39.05
CA THR A 56 -16.21 12.43 38.43
C THR A 56 -15.14 13.48 38.27
N ALA A 57 -15.24 14.27 37.21
CA ALA A 57 -14.40 15.44 37.05
C ALA A 57 -15.05 16.51 36.16
N THR A 58 -14.48 17.71 36.22
CA THR A 58 -14.94 18.86 35.43
C THR A 58 -14.13 18.96 34.15
N TYR A 59 -14.84 18.99 33.02
CA TYR A 59 -14.29 19.09 31.67
C TYR A 59 -14.64 20.46 31.08
N GLU A 60 -13.71 21.04 30.33
CA GLU A 60 -13.89 22.29 29.58
C GLU A 60 -13.71 22.07 28.07
N PHE A 61 -13.81 20.81 27.64
CA PHE A 61 -13.67 20.42 26.24
C PHE A 61 -14.62 19.26 25.90
N LYS A 62 -14.99 19.16 24.63
CA LYS A 62 -15.57 17.95 24.01
C LYS A 62 -14.60 17.41 22.97
N LEU A 63 -14.69 16.12 22.66
CA LEU A 63 -13.92 15.52 21.57
C LEU A 63 -14.61 15.75 20.22
N LEU A 64 -13.81 15.97 19.19
CA LEU A 64 -14.20 15.96 17.78
C LEU A 64 -13.95 14.57 17.17
N ALA A 65 -14.54 14.31 16.00
CA ALA A 65 -14.41 13.04 15.28
C ALA A 65 -12.94 12.68 14.95
N ASN A 66 -12.11 13.69 14.70
CA ASN A 66 -10.68 13.54 14.44
C ASN A 66 -9.82 13.36 15.72
N GLY A 67 -10.43 13.35 16.90
CA GLY A 67 -9.77 13.26 18.20
C GLY A 67 -9.32 14.60 18.78
N ASP A 68 -9.50 15.71 18.07
CA ASP A 68 -9.16 17.04 18.59
C ASP A 68 -10.12 17.46 19.71
N LYS A 69 -9.64 18.34 20.60
CA LYS A 69 -10.42 18.89 21.71
C LYS A 69 -11.00 20.25 21.30
N GLU A 70 -12.32 20.35 21.26
CA GLU A 70 -13.02 21.64 21.10
C GLU A 70 -13.36 22.19 22.48
N GLN A 71 -12.96 23.44 22.76
CA GLN A 71 -13.24 24.09 24.03
C GLN A 71 -14.75 24.39 24.15
N VAL A 72 -15.35 24.00 25.28
CA VAL A 72 -16.77 24.20 25.58
C VAL A 72 -16.96 24.70 27.01
N PRO A 73 -18.14 25.24 27.38
CA PRO A 73 -18.42 25.57 28.76
C PRO A 73 -18.14 24.41 29.72
N SER A 74 -17.70 24.78 30.92
CA SER A 74 -17.37 23.83 31.98
C SER A 74 -18.57 22.94 32.32
N HIS A 75 -18.39 21.64 32.26
CA HIS A 75 -19.42 20.62 32.53
C HIS A 75 -18.82 19.46 33.34
N VAL A 76 -19.66 18.68 34.01
CA VAL A 76 -19.20 17.57 34.86
C VAL A 76 -19.43 16.26 34.13
N ARG A 77 -18.37 15.47 33.95
CA ARG A 77 -18.46 14.11 33.41
C ARG A 77 -18.18 13.09 34.50
N GLY A 78 -18.84 11.94 34.42
CA GLY A 78 -18.61 10.79 35.30
C GLY A 78 -18.15 9.58 34.51
N CYS A 79 -17.25 8.76 35.07
CA CYS A 79 -16.79 7.50 34.50
C CYS A 79 -17.84 6.39 34.69
N VAL A 80 -18.97 6.56 34.02
CA VAL A 80 -20.17 5.74 34.23
C VAL A 80 -19.96 4.30 33.75
N CYS A 81 -19.18 4.11 32.69
CA CYS A 81 -19.06 2.79 32.05
C CYS A 81 -18.25 1.77 32.87
N LYS A 82 -17.54 2.22 33.92
CA LYS A 82 -16.92 1.36 34.93
C LYS A 82 -17.93 0.80 35.95
N LEU A 83 -19.07 1.46 36.12
CA LEU A 83 -20.09 1.11 37.12
C LEU A 83 -21.29 0.41 36.49
N ARG A 84 -21.57 0.69 35.21
CA ARG A 84 -22.70 0.14 34.46
C ARG A 84 -22.31 -0.01 33.00
N THR A 85 -22.69 -1.12 32.37
CA THR A 85 -22.46 -1.34 30.94
C THR A 85 -23.05 -0.20 30.12
N CYS A 86 -22.20 0.43 29.33
CA CYS A 86 -22.59 1.51 28.43
C CYS A 86 -22.79 1.02 27.02
N VAL A 87 -23.77 1.60 26.34
CA VAL A 87 -23.93 1.53 24.90
C VAL A 87 -23.89 2.93 24.33
N ARG A 88 -23.13 3.09 23.25
CA ARG A 88 -22.96 4.36 22.60
C ARG A 88 -23.97 4.51 21.48
N PHE A 89 -24.74 5.59 21.50
CA PHE A 89 -25.61 6.01 20.43
C PHE A 89 -24.96 7.12 19.60
N CYS A 90 -25.28 7.18 18.31
CA CYS A 90 -24.74 8.22 17.42
C CYS A 90 -25.40 9.57 17.72
N CYS A 91 -26.68 9.54 18.09
CA CYS A 91 -27.52 10.71 18.32
C CYS A 91 -28.36 10.51 19.58
N PRO A 92 -29.10 11.54 20.04
CA PRO A 92 -29.99 11.37 21.17
C PRO A 92 -30.91 10.15 20.98
N HIS A 93 -31.17 9.45 22.07
CA HIS A 93 -31.76 8.12 22.06
C HIS A 93 -33.21 8.08 21.53
N ASP A 94 -33.87 9.22 21.36
CA ASP A 94 -35.21 9.38 20.79
C ASP A 94 -35.20 9.68 19.27
N HIS A 95 -34.02 9.74 18.65
CA HIS A 95 -33.86 10.01 17.22
C HIS A 95 -33.77 8.72 16.39
N ILE A 96 -34.11 8.82 15.12
CA ILE A 96 -33.85 7.81 14.09
C ILE A 96 -32.70 8.30 13.22
N MET A 97 -31.78 7.42 12.88
CA MET A 97 -30.75 7.73 11.88
C MET A 97 -31.12 7.09 10.55
N ASP A 98 -31.03 7.90 9.50
CA ASP A 98 -31.17 7.48 8.12
C ASP A 98 -30.18 8.24 7.25
N GLU A 99 -29.60 7.55 6.25
CA GLU A 99 -28.56 8.11 5.36
C GLU A 99 -27.41 8.88 6.09
N GLY A 100 -27.05 8.48 7.32
CA GLY A 100 -26.02 9.14 8.13
C GLY A 100 -26.47 10.42 8.85
N GLY A 101 -27.69 10.90 8.60
CA GLY A 101 -28.33 12.01 9.30
C GLY A 101 -29.19 11.57 10.47
N CYS A 102 -29.39 12.45 11.45
CA CYS A 102 -30.25 12.19 12.61
C CYS A 102 -31.53 13.02 12.56
N TYR A 103 -32.65 12.31 12.61
CA TYR A 103 -33.98 12.88 12.52
C TYR A 103 -34.66 12.80 13.88
N ALA A 104 -35.07 13.96 14.38
CA ALA A 104 -35.80 14.10 15.63
C ALA A 104 -37.26 13.66 15.49
N ASN A 105 -37.92 13.43 16.63
CA ASN A 105 -39.36 13.21 16.77
C ASN A 105 -39.86 11.90 16.17
N MET A 106 -39.40 10.77 16.72
CA MET A 106 -40.07 9.48 16.53
C MET A 106 -41.55 9.63 16.88
N THR A 107 -42.44 9.35 15.93
CA THR A 107 -43.89 9.42 16.16
C THR A 107 -44.32 8.38 17.20
N THR A 108 -45.47 8.57 17.85
CA THR A 108 -45.99 7.59 18.82
C THR A 108 -46.17 6.21 18.21
N GLU A 109 -46.53 6.15 16.93
CA GLU A 109 -46.66 4.91 16.15
C GLU A 109 -45.30 4.23 15.94
N GLU A 110 -44.27 5.01 15.61
CA GLU A 110 -42.90 4.50 15.45
C GLU A 110 -42.29 4.03 16.77
N ALA A 111 -42.54 4.75 17.87
CA ALA A 111 -42.12 4.34 19.20
C ALA A 111 -42.76 3.01 19.63
N ALA A 112 -43.97 2.71 19.15
CA ALA A 112 -44.62 1.42 19.38
C ALA A 112 -44.04 0.27 18.53
N LEU A 113 -43.35 0.58 17.42
CA LEU A 113 -42.67 -0.39 16.55
C LEU A 113 -41.21 -0.64 16.95
N LEU A 114 -40.68 0.14 17.90
CA LEU A 114 -39.30 0.04 18.35
C LEU A 114 -39.07 -1.27 19.10
N ASP A 115 -38.12 -2.07 18.62
CA ASP A 115 -37.48 -3.13 19.39
C ASP A 115 -36.37 -2.54 20.28
N PRO A 116 -36.57 -2.48 21.62
CA PRO A 116 -35.61 -1.86 22.53
C PRO A 116 -34.53 -2.84 23.02
N ILE A 117 -34.47 -4.05 22.49
CA ILE A 117 -33.59 -5.11 23.00
C ILE A 117 -32.26 -5.13 22.24
N LEU A 118 -31.17 -5.22 23.00
CA LEU A 118 -29.82 -5.45 22.49
C LEU A 118 -29.29 -6.79 22.98
N ASN A 119 -28.65 -7.53 22.08
CA ASN A 119 -27.87 -8.71 22.41
C ASN A 119 -26.46 -8.27 22.81
N VAL A 120 -26.09 -8.51 24.06
CA VAL A 120 -24.77 -8.19 24.61
C VAL A 120 -24.06 -9.48 24.98
N THR A 121 -22.81 -9.61 24.54
CA THR A 121 -21.95 -10.77 24.84
C THR A 121 -21.13 -10.47 26.08
N LEU A 122 -21.24 -11.34 27.08
CA LEU A 122 -20.49 -11.25 28.34
C LEU A 122 -19.06 -11.79 28.16
N ASP A 123 -18.19 -11.52 29.13
CA ASP A 123 -16.79 -11.98 29.14
C ASP A 123 -16.66 -13.52 29.14
N ASP A 124 -17.69 -14.23 29.61
CA ASP A 124 -17.76 -15.70 29.56
C ASP A 124 -18.21 -16.27 28.19
N GLY A 125 -18.52 -15.39 27.24
CA GLY A 125 -18.99 -15.72 25.90
C GLY A 125 -20.49 -15.99 25.78
N SER A 126 -21.25 -15.93 26.88
CA SER A 126 -22.71 -16.03 26.83
C SER A 126 -23.34 -14.75 26.30
N VAL A 127 -24.49 -14.88 25.62
CA VAL A 127 -25.23 -13.74 25.06
C VAL A 127 -26.47 -13.49 25.90
N VAL A 128 -26.63 -12.25 26.36
CA VAL A 128 -27.79 -11.80 27.14
C VAL A 128 -28.55 -10.70 26.42
N GLN A 129 -29.88 -10.72 26.55
CA GLN A 129 -30.76 -9.67 26.05
C GLN A 129 -30.92 -8.59 27.12
N ARG A 130 -30.70 -7.32 26.73
CA ARG A 130 -30.79 -6.17 27.62
C ARG A 130 -31.63 -5.07 26.99
N HIS A 131 -32.51 -4.46 27.76
CA HIS A 131 -33.23 -3.27 27.31
C HIS A 131 -32.29 -2.06 27.33
N PHE A 132 -32.11 -1.40 26.18
CA PHE A 132 -31.08 -0.36 26.00
C PHE A 132 -31.16 0.80 27.01
N LYS A 133 -32.37 1.27 27.34
CA LYS A 133 -32.58 2.38 28.30
C LYS A 133 -32.75 1.95 29.76
N LYS A 134 -33.33 0.78 30.02
CA LYS A 134 -33.68 0.35 31.39
C LYS A 134 -32.51 -0.33 32.09
N GLU A 135 -31.69 -1.07 31.36
CA GLU A 135 -30.63 -1.91 31.91
C GLU A 135 -29.23 -1.39 31.60
N LEU A 136 -29.05 -0.68 30.49
CA LEU A 136 -27.76 -0.13 30.05
C LEU A 136 -27.72 1.40 30.24
N MET A 137 -26.52 1.97 30.22
CA MET A 137 -26.34 3.42 30.15
C MET A 137 -26.18 3.84 28.69
N VAL A 138 -26.92 4.86 28.23
CA VAL A 138 -26.86 5.31 26.83
C VAL A 138 -26.00 6.56 26.71
N GLN A 139 -24.88 6.48 25.99
CA GLN A 139 -23.98 7.61 25.73
C GLN A 139 -24.28 8.18 24.33
N TRP A 140 -24.73 9.42 24.22
CA TRP A 140 -25.10 10.04 22.93
C TRP A 140 -24.38 11.36 22.66
N ASP A 141 -23.58 11.83 23.62
CA ASP A 141 -22.82 13.09 23.62
C ASP A 141 -21.39 12.93 23.06
N LEU A 142 -21.09 11.77 22.47
CA LEU A 142 -19.79 11.42 21.90
C LEU A 142 -19.73 11.74 20.40
N PRO A 143 -18.57 12.20 19.87
CA PRO A 143 -18.47 12.66 18.48
C PRO A 143 -18.65 11.53 17.48
N MET A 144 -19.43 11.76 16.40
CA MET A 144 -19.66 10.80 15.33
C MET A 144 -18.39 10.04 14.90
N PRO A 145 -18.45 8.71 14.70
CA PRO A 145 -17.26 7.92 14.34
C PRO A 145 -16.54 8.38 13.06
N CYS A 146 -17.29 8.79 12.03
CA CYS A 146 -16.80 9.35 10.77
C CYS A 146 -17.95 10.03 10.02
N ASP A 147 -17.62 10.74 8.93
CA ASP A 147 -18.59 11.41 8.06
C ASP A 147 -19.42 10.40 7.26
N ASP A 148 -18.77 9.42 6.62
CA ASP A 148 -19.41 8.39 5.80
C ASP A 148 -19.55 7.07 6.56
N MET A 149 -20.64 6.93 7.33
CA MET A 149 -20.97 5.68 8.01
C MET A 149 -21.90 4.80 7.18
N PHE A 150 -21.77 3.50 7.37
CA PHE A 150 -22.76 2.52 6.93
C PHE A 150 -23.27 1.74 8.13
N TYR A 151 -24.44 1.11 7.98
CA TYR A 151 -25.05 0.29 9.01
C TYR A 151 -24.88 -1.18 8.70
N LEU A 152 -25.01 -2.03 9.72
CA LEU A 152 -25.09 -3.49 9.54
C LEU A 152 -26.51 -3.97 9.88
N ASP A 153 -27.13 -4.71 8.97
CA ASP A 153 -28.40 -5.39 9.20
C ASP A 153 -28.19 -6.88 9.41
N ASN A 154 -28.23 -7.34 10.66
CA ASN A 154 -28.03 -8.75 11.01
C ASN A 154 -29.08 -9.74 10.44
N ARG A 155 -30.06 -9.26 9.65
CA ARG A 155 -30.89 -10.14 8.80
C ARG A 155 -30.12 -10.69 7.61
N ASP A 156 -29.11 -9.94 7.16
CA ASP A 156 -28.19 -10.35 6.11
C ASP A 156 -26.98 -11.06 6.73
N LYS A 157 -26.63 -12.23 6.18
CA LYS A 157 -25.52 -13.05 6.70
C LYS A 157 -24.16 -12.36 6.61
N THR A 158 -24.01 -11.40 5.70
CA THR A 158 -22.79 -10.60 5.56
C THR A 158 -22.63 -9.58 6.68
N ASP A 159 -23.73 -9.22 7.34
CA ASP A 159 -23.82 -8.09 8.25
C ASP A 159 -23.94 -8.54 9.72
N GLU A 160 -23.59 -9.80 9.99
CA GLU A 160 -23.51 -10.32 11.35
C GLU A 160 -22.49 -9.55 12.18
N PHE A 161 -22.84 -9.30 13.43
CA PHE A 161 -22.00 -8.57 14.37
C PHE A 161 -22.14 -9.10 15.80
N THR A 162 -21.15 -8.78 16.64
CA THR A 162 -21.16 -9.08 18.07
C THR A 162 -20.81 -7.84 18.87
N LEU A 163 -21.69 -7.44 19.80
CA LEU A 163 -21.46 -6.38 20.76
C LEU A 163 -21.03 -6.99 22.11
N PHE A 164 -19.90 -6.55 22.64
CA PHE A 164 -19.35 -7.02 23.91
C PHE A 164 -19.71 -6.08 25.06
N GLU A 165 -19.78 -6.59 26.29
CA GLU A 165 -20.14 -5.79 27.48
C GLU A 165 -19.11 -4.69 27.82
N ASN A 166 -17.85 -4.88 27.44
CA ASN A 166 -16.82 -3.84 27.56
C ASN A 166 -16.97 -2.73 26.49
N GLY A 167 -17.93 -2.86 25.58
CA GLY A 167 -18.22 -1.96 24.48
C GLY A 167 -17.27 -2.09 23.29
N ARG A 168 -16.52 -3.19 23.17
CA ARG A 168 -15.93 -3.60 21.89
C ARG A 168 -17.01 -4.13 20.96
N PHE A 169 -16.75 -4.05 19.67
CA PHE A 169 -17.66 -4.51 18.63
C PHE A 169 -16.91 -5.34 17.60
N LEU A 170 -17.43 -6.50 17.22
CA LEU A 170 -16.86 -7.34 16.16
C LEU A 170 -17.77 -7.33 14.95
N ARG A 171 -17.22 -6.89 13.81
CA ARG A 171 -17.85 -7.02 12.49
C ARG A 171 -17.43 -8.35 11.87
N HIS A 172 -18.38 -9.21 11.52
CA HIS A 172 -18.07 -10.57 11.08
C HIS A 172 -17.59 -10.64 9.63
N TYR A 173 -18.06 -9.75 8.75
CA TYR A 173 -17.68 -9.71 7.33
C TYR A 173 -16.15 -9.74 7.10
N ASP A 174 -15.42 -8.90 7.84
CA ASP A 174 -13.97 -8.75 7.73
C ASP A 174 -13.21 -9.14 9.01
N GLN A 175 -13.93 -9.67 10.02
CA GLN A 175 -13.39 -10.07 11.33
C GLN A 175 -12.64 -8.94 12.04
N VAL A 176 -13.10 -7.69 11.86
CA VAL A 176 -12.49 -6.51 12.47
C VAL A 176 -13.13 -6.19 13.80
N TYR A 177 -12.30 -6.03 14.82
CA TYR A 177 -12.69 -5.45 16.10
C TYR A 177 -12.66 -3.92 16.00
N LEU A 178 -13.75 -3.29 16.40
CA LEU A 178 -13.95 -1.86 16.48
C LEU A 178 -14.04 -1.44 17.96
N ASP A 179 -13.31 -0.39 18.30
CA ASP A 179 -13.37 0.23 19.62
C ASP A 179 -14.52 1.24 19.68
N LYS A 180 -14.85 1.71 20.89
CA LYS A 180 -15.98 2.63 21.14
C LYS A 180 -15.95 3.93 20.31
N SER A 181 -14.78 4.35 19.84
CA SER A 181 -14.63 5.53 18.98
C SER A 181 -15.09 5.27 17.53
N GLU A 182 -15.14 4.01 17.10
CA GLU A 182 -15.19 3.61 15.69
C GLU A 182 -16.56 3.08 15.24
N TYR A 183 -17.51 2.99 16.17
CA TYR A 183 -18.90 2.64 15.92
C TYR A 183 -19.82 3.37 16.88
N CYS A 184 -21.09 3.43 16.53
CA CYS A 184 -22.17 3.81 17.42
C CYS A 184 -23.45 3.07 17.02
N LEU A 185 -24.42 2.98 17.93
CA LEU A 185 -25.71 2.36 17.67
C LEU A 185 -26.74 3.46 17.37
N GLN A 186 -27.76 3.17 16.59
CA GLN A 186 -28.91 4.08 16.48
C GLN A 186 -30.15 3.34 16.02
N HIS A 187 -31.32 3.85 16.40
CA HIS A 187 -32.58 3.42 15.84
C HIS A 187 -32.60 3.64 14.33
N ARG A 188 -32.99 2.61 13.59
CA ARG A 188 -33.15 2.64 12.13
C ARG A 188 -34.45 1.97 11.74
N THR A 189 -35.09 2.55 10.73
CA THR A 189 -36.28 1.99 10.10
C THR A 189 -35.87 0.94 9.08
N PHE A 190 -36.52 -0.22 9.14
CA PHE A 190 -36.34 -1.32 8.19
C PHE A 190 -37.68 -1.71 7.57
N GLY A 191 -37.65 -1.95 6.25
CA GLY A 191 -38.84 -2.32 5.47
C GLY A 191 -39.75 -1.13 5.14
N GLU A 192 -40.74 -1.36 4.29
CA GLU A 192 -41.71 -0.36 3.85
C GLU A 192 -43.15 -0.82 4.09
N GLY A 193 -44.08 0.14 4.22
CA GLY A 193 -45.51 -0.12 4.41
C GLY A 193 -45.81 -0.88 5.70
N ASN A 194 -46.59 -1.96 5.60
CA ASN A 194 -47.05 -2.75 6.75
C ASN A 194 -45.94 -3.61 7.40
N ASN A 195 -44.78 -3.77 6.76
CA ASN A 195 -43.64 -4.53 7.29
C ASN A 195 -42.58 -3.61 7.93
N LYS A 196 -42.94 -2.36 8.23
CA LYS A 196 -42.05 -1.39 8.89
C LYS A 196 -41.70 -1.90 10.30
N SER A 197 -40.42 -1.96 10.60
CA SER A 197 -39.88 -2.27 11.93
C SER A 197 -38.80 -1.27 12.28
N ILE A 198 -38.69 -0.90 13.55
CA ILE A 198 -37.64 0.00 14.02
C ILE A 198 -36.77 -0.77 14.99
N ARG A 199 -35.47 -0.86 14.68
CA ARG A 199 -34.51 -1.66 15.44
C ARG A 199 -33.24 -0.86 15.67
N ILE A 200 -32.49 -1.25 16.69
CA ILE A 200 -31.18 -0.64 16.96
C ILE A 200 -30.15 -1.28 16.03
N ALA A 201 -29.53 -0.48 15.18
CA ALA A 201 -28.52 -0.92 14.22
C ALA A 201 -27.16 -0.28 14.53
N PRO A 202 -26.05 -1.04 14.48
CA PRO A 202 -24.72 -0.47 14.56
C PRO A 202 -24.40 0.27 13.26
N HIS A 203 -23.86 1.48 13.41
CA HIS A 203 -23.29 2.31 12.36
C HIS A 203 -21.79 2.39 12.59
N ASN A 204 -21.02 2.16 11.54
CA ASN A 204 -19.57 2.11 11.60
C ASN A 204 -18.92 2.64 10.33
N CYS A 205 -17.60 2.76 10.41
CA CYS A 205 -16.77 3.30 9.34
C CYS A 205 -16.03 2.19 8.58
N LEU A 206 -15.75 2.45 7.30
CA LEU A 206 -14.79 1.64 6.56
C LEU A 206 -13.38 2.05 7.02
N LYS A 207 -12.67 1.14 7.69
CA LYS A 207 -11.23 1.29 7.92
C LYS A 207 -10.51 1.06 6.60
N MET A 208 -10.38 2.11 5.80
CA MET A 208 -9.53 2.06 4.62
C MET A 208 -8.06 1.98 5.09
N PRO A 209 -7.31 0.92 4.76
CA PRO A 209 -5.89 0.88 5.09
C PRO A 209 -5.18 2.08 4.45
N SER A 210 -4.25 2.69 5.20
CA SER A 210 -3.52 3.87 4.72
C SER A 210 -2.77 3.55 3.41
N ARG A 211 -3.23 4.15 2.30
CA ARG A 211 -2.62 4.02 0.97
C ARG A 211 -1.36 4.87 0.79
N THR A 212 -0.97 5.64 1.82
CA THR A 212 0.14 6.60 1.78
C THR A 212 1.47 5.91 1.51
N GLY A 213 1.76 4.81 2.21
CA GLY A 213 3.01 4.07 2.03
C GLY A 213 3.16 3.52 0.61
N GLN A 214 2.12 2.83 0.12
CA GLN A 214 2.04 2.30 -1.24
C GLN A 214 2.21 3.42 -2.28
N THR A 215 1.50 4.54 -2.11
CA THR A 215 1.56 5.69 -3.02
C THR A 215 2.97 6.29 -3.10
N VAL A 216 3.61 6.55 -1.96
CA VAL A 216 4.95 7.14 -1.91
C VAL A 216 5.98 6.24 -2.60
N VAL A 217 5.92 4.93 -2.35
CA VAL A 217 6.84 3.95 -2.97
C VAL A 217 6.63 3.89 -4.49
N MET A 218 5.39 3.80 -4.96
CA MET A 218 5.08 3.75 -6.41
C MET A 218 5.49 5.03 -7.14
N ILE A 219 5.19 6.21 -6.59
CA ILE A 219 5.60 7.49 -7.21
C ILE A 219 7.13 7.59 -7.29
N THR A 220 7.83 7.26 -6.21
CA THR A 220 9.30 7.28 -6.18
C THR A 220 9.86 6.30 -7.21
N SER A 221 9.28 5.09 -7.30
CA SER A 221 9.65 4.05 -8.28
C SER A 221 9.46 4.54 -9.72
N LEU A 222 8.33 5.18 -10.04
CA LEU A 222 8.05 5.76 -11.36
C LEU A 222 9.08 6.83 -11.74
N ILE A 223 9.42 7.74 -10.81
CA ILE A 223 10.46 8.76 -11.03
C ILE A 223 11.81 8.09 -11.33
N CYS A 224 12.20 7.09 -10.54
CA CYS A 224 13.43 6.31 -10.74
C CYS A 224 13.46 5.59 -12.10
N LEU A 225 12.32 5.05 -12.56
CA LEU A 225 12.20 4.43 -13.90
C LEU A 225 12.43 5.46 -15.01
N VAL A 226 11.79 6.62 -14.94
CA VAL A 226 11.96 7.72 -15.92
C VAL A 226 13.42 8.16 -15.99
N LEU A 227 14.06 8.39 -14.84
CA LEU A 227 15.47 8.77 -14.78
C LEU A 227 16.38 7.67 -15.37
N THR A 228 16.09 6.40 -15.09
CA THR A 228 16.85 5.28 -15.65
C THR A 228 16.72 5.25 -17.18
N ILE A 229 15.49 5.35 -17.71
CA ILE A 229 15.23 5.39 -19.15
C ILE A 229 15.97 6.57 -19.79
N ALA A 230 15.90 7.76 -19.21
CA ALA A 230 16.57 8.95 -19.72
C ALA A 230 18.09 8.77 -19.82
N VAL A 231 18.73 8.24 -18.76
CA VAL A 231 20.19 7.99 -18.78
C VAL A 231 20.57 6.98 -19.86
N TYR A 232 19.81 5.89 -20.03
CA TYR A 232 20.07 4.90 -21.06
C TYR A 232 19.95 5.47 -22.47
N LEU A 233 18.97 6.37 -22.72
CA LEU A 233 18.80 7.05 -24.00
C LEU A 233 19.92 8.07 -24.28
N CYS A 234 20.36 8.82 -23.27
CA CYS A 234 21.43 9.81 -23.42
C CYS A 234 22.81 9.15 -23.66
N VAL A 235 23.09 8.05 -22.98
CA VAL A 235 24.39 7.36 -23.08
C VAL A 235 24.37 6.38 -24.25
N ARG A 236 24.75 6.85 -25.45
CA ARG A 236 24.80 6.02 -26.68
C ARG A 236 25.53 4.68 -26.52
N LYS A 237 26.50 4.58 -25.59
CA LYS A 237 27.24 3.34 -25.30
C LYS A 237 26.38 2.26 -24.64
N LEU A 238 25.27 2.62 -24.00
CA LEU A 238 24.29 1.71 -23.40
C LEU A 238 23.21 1.27 -24.39
N MET A 239 23.07 1.93 -25.53
CA MET A 239 22.06 1.65 -26.56
C MET A 239 22.42 0.48 -27.48
N ASN A 240 23.02 -0.58 -26.93
CA ASN A 240 23.21 -1.85 -27.63
C ASN A 240 21.87 -2.64 -27.66
N LEU A 241 21.85 -3.82 -28.29
CA LEU A 241 20.64 -4.65 -28.39
C LEU A 241 19.99 -4.92 -27.02
N GLU A 242 20.82 -5.19 -26.01
CA GLU A 242 20.40 -5.48 -24.64
C GLU A 242 19.77 -4.24 -23.99
N GLY A 243 20.41 -3.08 -24.13
CA GLY A 243 19.88 -1.80 -23.65
C GLY A 243 18.55 -1.45 -24.29
N LYS A 244 18.38 -1.68 -25.60
CA LYS A 244 17.09 -1.49 -26.28
C LYS A 244 16.00 -2.39 -25.68
N CYS A 245 16.27 -3.68 -25.46
CA CYS A 245 15.32 -4.61 -24.83
C CYS A 245 15.01 -4.20 -23.38
N PHE A 246 16.03 -3.77 -22.63
CA PHE A 246 15.87 -3.30 -21.26
C PHE A 246 15.02 -2.04 -21.17
N ILE A 247 15.22 -1.06 -22.05
CA ILE A 247 14.36 0.13 -22.10
C ILE A 247 12.91 -0.27 -22.36
N CYS A 248 12.64 -1.17 -23.31
CA CYS A 248 11.28 -1.63 -23.56
C CYS A 248 10.65 -2.28 -22.31
N TYR A 249 11.42 -3.10 -21.58
CA TYR A 249 10.99 -3.63 -20.28
C TYR A 249 10.68 -2.52 -19.25
N LEU A 250 11.56 -1.51 -19.12
CA LEU A 250 11.34 -0.38 -18.21
C LEU A 250 10.11 0.44 -18.57
N VAL A 251 9.84 0.65 -19.87
CA VAL A 251 8.62 1.32 -20.34
C VAL A 251 7.38 0.50 -19.96
N CYS A 252 7.43 -0.82 -20.11
CA CYS A 252 6.32 -1.69 -19.70
C CYS A 252 6.05 -1.60 -18.19
N LEU A 253 7.10 -1.67 -17.35
CA LEU A 253 6.95 -1.49 -15.90
C LEU A 253 6.42 -0.10 -15.54
N PHE A 254 6.90 0.95 -16.20
CA PHE A 254 6.44 2.32 -15.96
C PHE A 254 4.94 2.45 -16.19
N PHE A 255 4.44 2.00 -17.35
CA PHE A 255 3.01 2.07 -17.62
C PHE A 255 2.20 1.12 -16.75
N GLY A 256 2.70 -0.08 -16.43
CA GLY A 256 2.05 -0.99 -15.49
C GLY A 256 1.83 -0.35 -14.11
N TYR A 257 2.86 0.26 -13.52
CA TYR A 257 2.73 0.97 -12.24
C TYR A 257 1.98 2.29 -12.34
N LEU A 258 2.01 2.97 -13.49
CA LEU A 258 1.21 4.16 -13.70
C LEU A 258 -0.28 3.83 -13.67
N PHE A 259 -0.73 2.80 -14.40
CA PHE A 259 -2.13 2.39 -14.38
C PHE A 259 -2.56 1.88 -12.99
N LEU A 260 -1.69 1.15 -12.29
CA LEU A 260 -1.96 0.73 -10.90
C LEU A 260 -2.11 1.93 -9.95
N LEU A 261 -1.27 2.97 -10.12
CA LEU A 261 -1.37 4.19 -9.32
C LEU A 261 -2.65 5.00 -9.65
N LEU A 262 -3.03 5.07 -10.92
CA LEU A 262 -4.27 5.73 -11.34
C LEU A 262 -5.51 5.02 -10.76
N ASP A 263 -5.52 3.69 -10.78
CA ASP A 263 -6.57 2.86 -10.16
C ASP A 263 -6.63 3.08 -8.64
N LEU A 264 -5.48 3.07 -7.95
CA LEU A 264 -5.40 3.27 -6.49
C LEU A 264 -6.06 4.57 -6.01
N TRP A 265 -6.03 5.61 -6.85
CA TRP A 265 -6.59 6.93 -6.58
C TRP A 265 -7.91 7.21 -7.33
N GLN A 266 -8.49 6.20 -7.98
CA GLN A 266 -9.72 6.31 -8.76
C GLN A 266 -9.66 7.40 -9.86
N LEU A 267 -8.47 7.72 -10.35
CA LEU A 267 -8.24 8.75 -11.37
C LEU A 267 -8.55 8.27 -12.79
N SER A 268 -8.71 6.96 -12.98
CA SER A 268 -9.04 6.34 -14.26
C SER A 268 -10.53 5.99 -14.40
N PHE A 269 -11.41 6.46 -13.51
CA PHE A 269 -12.83 6.08 -13.51
C PHE A 269 -13.51 6.27 -14.89
N ASP A 270 -13.29 7.42 -15.53
CA ASP A 270 -13.89 7.75 -16.84
C ASP A 270 -13.45 6.82 -17.99
N PHE A 271 -12.31 6.16 -17.87
CA PHE A 271 -11.74 5.27 -18.89
C PHE A 271 -11.28 3.93 -18.29
N CYS A 272 -11.95 3.48 -17.23
CA CYS A 272 -11.50 2.43 -16.34
C CYS A 272 -11.21 1.10 -17.06
N GLN A 273 -12.12 0.67 -17.92
CA GLN A 273 -11.97 -0.56 -18.71
C GLN A 273 -10.76 -0.47 -19.65
N ILE A 274 -10.54 0.68 -20.31
CA ILE A 274 -9.40 0.92 -21.19
C ILE A 274 -8.10 0.90 -20.37
N ALA A 275 -8.08 1.57 -19.22
CA ALA A 275 -6.94 1.57 -18.29
C ALA A 275 -6.58 0.15 -17.84
N GLY A 276 -7.58 -0.67 -17.49
CA GLY A 276 -7.39 -2.06 -17.09
C GLY A 276 -6.77 -2.92 -18.18
N PHE A 277 -7.26 -2.84 -19.42
CA PHE A 277 -6.67 -3.58 -20.54
C PHE A 277 -5.26 -3.11 -20.92
N LEU A 278 -5.00 -1.79 -20.84
CA LEU A 278 -3.67 -1.24 -21.06
C LEU A 278 -2.70 -1.69 -19.97
N GLY A 279 -3.11 -1.61 -18.71
CA GLY A 279 -2.33 -2.09 -17.57
C GLY A 279 -1.98 -3.58 -17.71
N TYR A 280 -2.97 -4.42 -18.03
CA TYR A 280 -2.76 -5.84 -18.33
C TYR A 280 -1.76 -6.05 -19.48
N PHE A 281 -1.93 -5.34 -20.60
CA PHE A 281 -1.04 -5.43 -21.75
C PHE A 281 0.41 -5.12 -21.37
N PHE A 282 0.65 -4.03 -20.63
CA PHE A 282 1.99 -3.62 -20.24
C PHE A 282 2.63 -4.58 -19.23
N VAL A 283 1.87 -5.09 -18.25
CA VAL A 283 2.38 -6.10 -17.31
C VAL A 283 2.78 -7.36 -18.06
N MET A 284 1.91 -7.87 -18.95
CA MET A 284 2.24 -9.06 -19.76
C MET A 284 3.44 -8.80 -20.67
N ALA A 285 3.52 -7.64 -21.31
CA ALA A 285 4.67 -7.24 -22.12
C ALA A 285 5.97 -7.22 -21.31
N ALA A 286 5.95 -6.77 -20.06
CA ALA A 286 7.11 -6.81 -19.18
C ALA A 286 7.64 -8.24 -19.00
N PHE A 287 6.77 -9.23 -18.77
CA PHE A 287 7.17 -10.64 -18.66
C PHE A 287 7.71 -11.23 -19.96
N PHE A 288 7.15 -10.87 -21.11
CA PHE A 288 7.67 -11.31 -22.40
C PHE A 288 9.04 -10.68 -22.71
N TRP A 289 9.22 -9.39 -22.42
CA TRP A 289 10.53 -8.73 -22.53
C TRP A 289 11.55 -9.37 -21.61
N LEU A 290 11.18 -9.67 -20.36
CA LEU A 290 12.01 -10.40 -19.40
C LEU A 290 12.44 -11.78 -19.96
N SER A 291 11.50 -12.53 -20.54
CA SER A 291 11.71 -13.86 -21.12
C SER A 291 12.66 -13.85 -22.32
N ILE A 292 12.49 -12.92 -23.25
CA ILE A 292 13.41 -12.80 -24.39
C ILE A 292 14.80 -12.39 -23.93
N THR A 293 14.86 -11.46 -22.98
CA THR A 293 16.12 -10.93 -22.46
C THR A 293 16.91 -12.02 -21.72
N SER A 294 16.26 -12.83 -20.88
CA SER A 294 16.89 -13.97 -20.19
C SER A 294 17.43 -15.01 -21.18
N ARG A 295 16.66 -15.33 -22.22
CA ARG A 295 17.10 -16.21 -23.32
C ARG A 295 18.26 -15.62 -24.12
N HIS A 296 18.25 -14.32 -24.40
CA HIS A 296 19.33 -13.65 -25.10
C HIS A 296 20.64 -13.75 -24.30
N PHE A 297 20.59 -13.45 -23.01
CA PHE A 297 21.74 -13.54 -22.12
C PHE A 297 22.29 -14.96 -22.00
N TRP A 298 21.42 -15.97 -21.83
CA TRP A 298 21.83 -17.37 -21.84
C TRP A 298 22.64 -17.71 -23.09
N LYS A 299 22.10 -17.38 -24.26
CA LYS A 299 22.73 -17.68 -25.55
C LYS A 299 24.07 -16.96 -25.74
N CYS A 300 24.15 -15.69 -25.32
CA CYS A 300 25.39 -14.91 -25.38
C CYS A 300 26.48 -15.44 -24.43
N LEU A 301 26.09 -16.06 -23.32
CA LEU A 301 27.02 -16.64 -22.36
C LEU A 301 27.51 -18.02 -22.79
N THR A 302 26.63 -18.89 -23.28
CA THR A 302 26.99 -20.27 -23.66
C THR A 302 27.78 -20.36 -24.95
N ASN A 303 27.37 -19.58 -25.94
CA ASN A 303 28.07 -19.51 -27.21
C ASN A 303 28.93 -18.27 -27.11
N VAL A 304 30.26 -18.43 -27.05
CA VAL A 304 31.18 -17.30 -27.28
C VAL A 304 30.68 -16.63 -28.54
N CYS A 305 30.13 -15.43 -28.40
CA CYS A 305 29.45 -14.77 -29.50
C CYS A 305 30.51 -14.33 -30.51
N ALA A 306 30.98 -15.28 -31.32
CA ALA A 306 31.86 -15.05 -32.44
C ALA A 306 31.08 -14.13 -33.39
N SER A 307 31.54 -12.88 -33.49
CA SER A 307 30.97 -11.84 -34.36
C SER A 307 29.57 -11.33 -33.95
N MET A 308 29.53 -10.43 -32.97
CA MET A 308 28.39 -9.55 -32.72
C MET A 308 28.29 -8.38 -33.74
N SER A 309 28.62 -8.62 -35.01
CA SER A 309 28.43 -7.70 -36.13
C SER A 309 27.30 -8.14 -37.08
N ILE A 310 26.59 -9.24 -36.79
CA ILE A 310 25.46 -9.69 -37.61
C ILE A 310 24.20 -8.91 -37.20
N ARG A 311 24.04 -7.70 -37.77
CA ARG A 311 22.83 -6.84 -37.83
C ARG A 311 21.95 -6.84 -36.56
N SER A 312 22.38 -6.12 -35.52
CA SER A 312 21.65 -5.87 -34.27
C SER A 312 20.18 -5.47 -34.45
N ASP A 313 19.86 -4.71 -35.50
CA ASP A 313 18.51 -4.16 -35.68
C ASP A 313 17.48 -5.20 -36.15
N ARG A 314 17.89 -6.17 -36.98
CA ARG A 314 16.99 -7.28 -37.37
C ARG A 314 16.67 -8.19 -36.19
N ALA A 315 17.65 -8.43 -35.32
CA ALA A 315 17.45 -9.21 -34.11
C ALA A 315 16.49 -8.50 -33.15
N PHE A 316 16.68 -7.18 -32.96
CA PHE A 316 15.76 -6.37 -32.16
C PHE A 316 14.34 -6.37 -32.72
N LEU A 317 14.16 -6.19 -34.02
CA LEU A 317 12.84 -6.20 -34.64
C LEU A 317 12.10 -7.52 -34.39
N ARG A 318 12.77 -8.67 -34.57
CA ARG A 318 12.18 -9.98 -34.29
C ARG A 318 11.80 -10.14 -32.81
N TYR A 319 12.65 -9.68 -31.89
CA TYR A 319 12.35 -9.71 -30.46
C TYR A 319 11.16 -8.81 -30.13
N SER A 320 11.12 -7.60 -30.70
CA SER A 320 10.03 -6.63 -30.53
C SER A 320 8.69 -7.18 -31.03
N CYS A 321 8.65 -7.77 -32.24
CA CYS A 321 7.43 -8.38 -32.78
C CYS A 321 6.86 -9.46 -31.86
N TYR A 322 7.72 -10.30 -31.27
CA TYR A 322 7.28 -11.32 -30.33
C TYR A 322 6.88 -10.72 -28.97
N ALA A 323 7.70 -9.82 -28.41
CA ALA A 323 7.50 -9.24 -27.08
C ALA A 323 6.25 -8.36 -26.99
N TRP A 324 5.86 -7.69 -28.07
CA TRP A 324 4.64 -6.90 -28.14
C TRP A 324 3.45 -7.67 -28.70
N GLY A 325 3.69 -8.55 -29.67
CA GLY A 325 2.62 -9.31 -30.33
C GLY A 325 1.96 -10.33 -29.40
N MET A 326 2.74 -11.02 -28.56
CA MET A 326 2.18 -12.02 -27.65
C MET A 326 1.30 -11.41 -26.55
N PRO A 327 1.71 -10.35 -25.82
CA PRO A 327 0.81 -9.63 -24.92
C PRO A 327 -0.42 -9.09 -25.62
N LEU A 328 -0.28 -8.51 -26.82
CA LEU A 328 -1.42 -8.00 -27.57
C LEU A 328 -2.44 -9.10 -27.89
N ALA A 329 -1.97 -10.28 -28.29
CA ALA A 329 -2.82 -11.44 -28.52
C ALA A 329 -3.52 -11.89 -27.23
N LEU A 330 -2.80 -11.98 -26.11
CA LEU A 330 -3.39 -12.33 -24.82
C LEU A 330 -4.41 -11.28 -24.36
N THR A 331 -4.13 -9.99 -24.50
CA THR A 331 -5.09 -8.91 -24.20
C THR A 331 -6.33 -9.03 -25.06
N GLY A 332 -6.17 -9.34 -26.36
CA GLY A 332 -7.30 -9.58 -27.26
C GLY A 332 -8.16 -10.77 -26.83
N VAL A 333 -7.53 -11.88 -26.40
CA VAL A 333 -8.26 -13.04 -25.85
C VAL A 333 -9.02 -12.66 -24.58
N THR A 334 -8.38 -11.96 -23.64
CA THR A 334 -9.02 -11.50 -22.41
C THR A 334 -10.18 -10.55 -22.70
N TYR A 335 -10.00 -9.61 -23.63
CA TYR A 335 -11.06 -8.69 -24.06
C TYR A 335 -12.26 -9.42 -24.68
N LEU A 336 -12.01 -10.40 -25.56
CA LEU A 336 -13.07 -11.21 -26.15
C LEU A 336 -13.80 -12.03 -25.08
N ALA A 337 -13.06 -12.65 -24.16
CA ALA A 337 -13.65 -13.39 -23.05
C ALA A 337 -14.52 -12.51 -22.15
N ASP A 338 -14.10 -11.27 -21.89
CA ASP A 338 -14.83 -10.29 -21.09
C ASP A 338 -16.17 -9.88 -21.71
N ASN A 339 -16.34 -10.00 -23.04
CA ASN A 339 -17.56 -9.65 -23.74
C ASN A 339 -18.46 -10.85 -24.07
N VAL A 340 -17.89 -12.06 -24.19
CA VAL A 340 -18.60 -13.25 -24.71
C VAL A 340 -18.94 -14.26 -23.62
N VAL A 341 -18.18 -14.32 -22.53
CA VAL A 341 -18.40 -15.30 -21.45
C VAL A 341 -19.50 -14.79 -20.52
N ASN A 342 -20.61 -15.54 -20.46
CA ASN A 342 -21.76 -15.21 -19.62
C ASN A 342 -21.59 -15.64 -18.15
N ASP A 343 -20.79 -16.68 -17.89
CA ASP A 343 -20.54 -17.18 -16.54
C ASP A 343 -19.57 -16.24 -15.80
N GLU A 344 -20.04 -15.60 -14.73
CA GLU A 344 -19.28 -14.63 -13.95
C GLU A 344 -18.00 -15.21 -13.31
N GLU A 345 -17.95 -16.53 -13.05
CA GLU A 345 -16.77 -17.19 -12.48
C GLU A 345 -15.61 -17.23 -13.50
N TRP A 346 -15.95 -17.35 -14.79
CA TRP A 346 -15.01 -17.46 -15.89
C TRP A 346 -14.81 -16.17 -16.68
N ARG A 347 -15.65 -15.16 -16.45
CA ARG A 347 -15.54 -13.84 -17.07
C ARG A 347 -14.45 -13.00 -16.39
N PRO A 348 -13.50 -12.39 -17.13
CA PRO A 348 -12.47 -11.50 -16.58
C PRO A 348 -13.00 -10.33 -15.74
N ARG A 349 -14.16 -9.78 -16.11
CA ARG A 349 -14.82 -8.64 -15.44
C ARG A 349 -13.90 -7.43 -15.28
N VAL A 350 -13.22 -7.06 -16.37
CA VAL A 350 -12.27 -5.93 -16.36
C VAL A 350 -13.02 -4.62 -16.13
N GLY A 351 -12.67 -3.88 -15.08
CA GLY A 351 -13.38 -2.63 -14.73
C GLY A 351 -14.65 -2.83 -13.87
N GLY A 352 -14.87 -4.04 -13.32
CA GLY A 352 -15.97 -4.31 -12.39
C GLY A 352 -15.66 -3.90 -10.94
N GLU A 353 -16.70 -3.71 -10.12
CA GLU A 353 -16.59 -3.39 -8.68
C GLU A 353 -15.65 -2.20 -8.36
N GLU A 354 -15.71 -1.13 -9.18
CA GLU A 354 -14.92 0.11 -8.99
C GLU A 354 -13.39 -0.07 -9.07
N HIS A 355 -12.91 -1.18 -9.63
CA HIS A 355 -11.48 -1.41 -9.87
C HIS A 355 -11.16 -1.53 -11.36
N CYS A 356 -10.22 -0.73 -11.85
CA CYS A 356 -9.74 -0.70 -13.22
C CYS A 356 -8.69 -1.79 -13.49
N TRP A 357 -9.05 -3.02 -13.17
CA TRP A 357 -8.21 -4.21 -13.33
C TRP A 357 -9.04 -5.46 -13.65
N ILE A 358 -8.39 -6.58 -13.95
CA ILE A 358 -9.07 -7.89 -14.02
C ILE A 358 -9.55 -8.27 -12.61
N TYR A 359 -10.74 -8.86 -12.51
CA TYR A 359 -11.29 -9.23 -11.21
C TYR A 359 -10.52 -10.39 -10.58
N THR A 360 -9.73 -10.10 -9.54
CA THR A 360 -8.82 -11.06 -8.89
C THR A 360 -9.44 -11.88 -7.77
N LYS A 361 -10.76 -11.89 -7.60
CA LYS A 361 -11.43 -12.78 -6.62
C LYS A 361 -11.99 -14.08 -7.23
N SER A 362 -12.14 -14.15 -8.56
CA SER A 362 -12.63 -15.34 -9.27
C SER A 362 -11.53 -16.13 -9.97
N TRP A 363 -11.84 -17.35 -10.40
CA TRP A 363 -10.94 -18.22 -11.15
C TRP A 363 -10.56 -17.68 -12.53
N SER A 364 -11.33 -16.76 -13.10
CA SER A 364 -10.97 -16.06 -14.35
C SER A 364 -9.60 -15.38 -14.29
N ALA A 365 -9.20 -14.76 -13.17
CA ALA A 365 -7.87 -14.17 -13.02
C ALA A 365 -6.75 -15.21 -13.13
N MET A 366 -6.95 -16.42 -12.60
CA MET A 366 -5.99 -17.51 -12.77
C MET A 366 -5.88 -17.94 -14.23
N LEU A 367 -6.99 -18.03 -14.96
CA LEU A 367 -6.98 -18.49 -16.34
C LEU A 367 -6.32 -17.48 -17.31
N TYR A 368 -6.69 -16.20 -17.21
CA TYR A 368 -6.27 -15.19 -18.18
C TYR A 368 -5.01 -14.44 -17.78
N PHE A 369 -4.71 -14.28 -16.48
CA PHE A 369 -3.58 -13.46 -16.03
C PHE A 369 -2.49 -14.30 -15.35
N TYR A 370 -2.78 -14.93 -14.21
CA TYR A 370 -1.76 -15.63 -13.44
C TYR A 370 -1.26 -16.91 -14.12
N GLY A 371 -2.09 -17.63 -14.87
CA GLY A 371 -1.71 -18.84 -15.60
C GLY A 371 -0.64 -18.58 -16.67
N PRO A 372 -0.87 -17.66 -17.63
CA PRO A 372 0.16 -17.23 -18.57
C PRO A 372 1.41 -16.69 -17.87
N MET A 373 1.25 -15.96 -16.76
CA MET A 373 2.35 -15.44 -15.96
C MET A 373 3.21 -16.57 -15.36
N VAL A 374 2.60 -17.61 -14.77
CA VAL A 374 3.29 -18.79 -14.23
C VAL A 374 4.14 -19.46 -15.30
N LEU A 375 3.61 -19.64 -16.51
CA LEU A 375 4.38 -20.25 -17.61
C LEU A 375 5.62 -19.43 -17.98
N LEU A 376 5.48 -18.09 -18.02
CA LEU A 376 6.60 -17.18 -18.30
C LEU A 376 7.62 -17.17 -17.14
N ILE A 377 7.16 -17.19 -15.90
CA ILE A 377 8.03 -17.27 -14.71
C ILE A 377 8.83 -18.57 -14.71
N LEU A 378 8.18 -19.72 -14.93
CA LEU A 378 8.84 -21.02 -15.01
C LEU A 378 9.90 -21.06 -16.12
N PHE A 379 9.58 -20.47 -17.28
CA PHE A 379 10.55 -20.31 -18.36
C PHE A 379 11.75 -19.45 -17.91
N ASN A 380 11.52 -18.31 -17.28
CA ASN A 380 12.58 -17.43 -16.78
C ASN A 380 13.47 -18.10 -15.73
N ILE A 381 12.88 -18.83 -14.78
CA ILE A 381 13.62 -19.60 -13.77
C ILE A 381 14.48 -20.66 -14.46
N THR A 382 13.95 -21.37 -15.46
CA THR A 382 14.71 -22.38 -16.22
C THR A 382 15.91 -21.75 -16.92
N MET A 383 15.70 -20.64 -17.63
CA MET A 383 16.77 -19.90 -18.30
C MET A 383 17.82 -19.40 -17.32
N PHE A 384 17.42 -18.95 -16.14
CA PHE A 384 18.33 -18.54 -15.08
C PHE A 384 19.16 -19.69 -14.54
N VAL A 385 18.54 -20.82 -14.18
CA VAL A 385 19.25 -22.00 -13.65
C VAL A 385 20.30 -22.49 -14.65
N LEU A 386 19.93 -22.55 -15.92
CA LEU A 386 20.85 -22.86 -17.00
C LEU A 386 22.02 -21.86 -17.00
N THR A 387 21.73 -20.56 -17.03
CA THR A 387 22.74 -19.49 -17.07
C THR A 387 23.67 -19.51 -15.87
N ALA A 388 23.14 -19.69 -14.67
CA ALA A 388 23.91 -19.81 -13.45
C ALA A 388 24.87 -21.01 -13.52
N LYS A 389 24.39 -22.19 -13.96
CA LYS A 389 25.23 -23.38 -14.16
C LYS A 389 26.40 -23.09 -15.11
N HIS A 390 26.13 -22.49 -16.27
CA HIS A 390 27.19 -22.16 -17.24
C HIS A 390 28.17 -21.10 -16.71
N VAL A 391 27.70 -20.08 -15.99
CA VAL A 391 28.58 -19.06 -15.39
C VAL A 391 29.48 -19.67 -14.32
N ILE A 392 28.94 -20.56 -13.47
CA ILE A 392 29.71 -21.27 -12.45
C ILE A 392 30.76 -22.17 -13.11
N ASP A 393 30.38 -22.92 -14.15
CA ASP A 393 31.29 -23.80 -14.87
C ASP A 393 32.39 -23.02 -15.61
N SER A 394 32.02 -21.98 -16.35
CA SER A 394 32.95 -21.04 -16.98
C SER A 394 33.91 -20.41 -15.97
N LYS A 395 33.45 -20.02 -14.77
CA LYS A 395 34.32 -19.48 -13.72
C LYS A 395 35.27 -20.54 -13.17
N ARG A 396 34.84 -21.79 -13.03
CA ARG A 396 35.71 -22.90 -12.61
C ARG A 396 36.80 -23.16 -13.65
N THR A 397 36.44 -23.22 -14.94
CA THR A 397 37.38 -23.42 -16.05
C THR A 397 38.36 -22.24 -16.18
N MET A 398 37.87 -21.00 -16.09
CA MET A 398 38.74 -19.82 -16.11
C MET A 398 39.63 -19.73 -14.87
N ARG A 399 39.19 -20.12 -13.68
CA ARG A 399 40.07 -20.19 -12.49
C ARG A 399 41.18 -21.23 -12.63
N LYS A 400 40.93 -22.33 -13.35
CA LYS A 400 41.96 -23.32 -13.70
C LYS A 400 42.98 -22.74 -14.69
N LEU A 401 42.53 -22.04 -15.73
CA LEU A 401 43.39 -21.39 -16.74
C LEU A 401 44.11 -20.13 -16.23
N ALA A 402 43.51 -19.40 -15.29
CA ALA A 402 44.08 -18.20 -14.68
C ALA A 402 45.35 -18.48 -13.85
N ARG A 403 45.53 -19.73 -13.41
CA ARG A 403 46.77 -20.19 -12.78
C ARG A 403 47.91 -20.37 -13.80
N GLN A 404 47.62 -20.36 -15.10
CA GLN A 404 48.60 -20.61 -16.16
C GLN A 404 49.05 -19.34 -16.90
N GLU A 405 48.21 -18.33 -17.16
CA GLU A 405 48.65 -17.11 -17.89
C GLU A 405 47.94 -15.81 -17.44
N GLY A 406 48.74 -14.80 -17.10
CA GLY A 406 48.33 -13.51 -16.52
C GLY A 406 47.74 -12.49 -17.49
N ARG A 407 46.70 -12.84 -18.25
CA ARG A 407 46.01 -11.90 -19.17
C ARG A 407 44.49 -11.87 -18.94
N ILE A 408 44.05 -11.33 -17.80
CA ILE A 408 42.69 -11.59 -17.23
C ILE A 408 41.86 -10.33 -16.91
N GLN A 409 42.30 -9.11 -17.25
CA GLN A 409 41.59 -7.91 -16.76
C GLN A 409 40.33 -7.52 -17.58
N LYS A 410 40.33 -7.71 -18.91
CA LYS A 410 39.31 -7.09 -19.80
C LYS A 410 38.05 -7.95 -20.02
N LEU A 411 38.18 -9.28 -20.06
CA LEU A 411 37.04 -10.21 -20.21
C LEU A 411 36.17 -10.31 -18.93
N ASN A 412 36.74 -9.97 -17.77
CA ASN A 412 36.05 -10.03 -16.46
C ASN A 412 35.03 -8.91 -16.26
N SER A 413 35.25 -7.71 -16.80
CA SER A 413 34.35 -6.57 -16.57
C SER A 413 33.02 -6.73 -17.31
N ASP A 414 33.04 -7.26 -18.53
CA ASP A 414 31.82 -7.46 -19.33
C ASP A 414 31.01 -8.65 -18.78
N LYS A 415 31.66 -9.79 -18.47
CA LYS A 415 31.01 -10.94 -17.79
C LYS A 415 30.37 -10.57 -16.44
N GLN A 416 30.97 -9.66 -15.66
CA GLN A 416 30.40 -9.17 -14.41
C GLN A 416 29.14 -8.31 -14.61
N ASN A 417 29.10 -7.48 -15.65
CA ASN A 417 27.91 -6.69 -15.97
C ASN A 417 26.77 -7.59 -16.43
N TYR A 418 27.06 -8.60 -17.26
CA TYR A 418 26.08 -9.60 -17.70
C TYR A 418 25.47 -10.41 -16.55
N THR A 419 26.29 -10.80 -15.58
CA THR A 419 25.81 -11.55 -14.40
C THR A 419 24.88 -10.69 -13.53
N LEU A 420 25.17 -9.40 -13.38
CA LEU A 420 24.33 -8.48 -12.61
C LEU A 420 22.95 -8.27 -13.26
N PHE A 421 22.93 -8.04 -14.58
CA PHE A 421 21.68 -7.91 -15.34
C PHE A 421 20.81 -9.16 -15.19
N LEU A 422 21.38 -10.34 -15.44
CA LEU A 422 20.68 -11.60 -15.33
C LEU A 422 20.11 -11.84 -13.92
N LEU A 423 20.91 -11.61 -12.88
CA LEU A 423 20.48 -11.80 -11.49
C LEU A 423 19.28 -10.91 -11.14
N LEU A 424 19.33 -9.64 -11.57
CA LEU A 424 18.27 -8.69 -11.29
C LEU A 424 16.98 -9.03 -12.03
N PHE A 425 17.06 -9.30 -13.33
CA PHE A 425 15.90 -9.70 -14.13
C PHE A 425 15.27 -10.99 -13.60
N THR A 426 16.07 -11.93 -13.11
CA THR A 426 15.55 -13.15 -12.47
C THR A 426 14.91 -12.84 -11.12
N ALA A 427 15.55 -12.03 -10.28
CA ALA A 427 14.99 -11.63 -8.99
C ALA A 427 13.63 -10.92 -9.16
N MET A 428 13.50 -10.08 -10.19
CA MET A 428 12.23 -9.46 -10.56
C MET A 428 11.21 -10.51 -10.97
N GLY A 429 11.52 -11.41 -11.91
CA GLY A 429 10.58 -12.47 -12.32
C GLY A 429 10.15 -13.39 -11.16
N MET A 430 11.04 -13.65 -10.20
CA MET A 430 10.73 -14.47 -9.03
C MET A 430 9.85 -13.74 -8.01
N SER A 431 10.02 -12.42 -7.81
CA SER A 431 9.22 -11.69 -6.84
C SER A 431 7.74 -11.62 -7.23
N TRP A 432 7.44 -11.62 -8.53
CA TRP A 432 6.06 -11.76 -9.04
C TRP A 432 5.43 -13.12 -8.75
N SER A 433 6.21 -14.15 -8.40
CA SER A 433 5.63 -15.43 -7.94
C SER A 433 4.88 -15.25 -6.61
N PHE A 434 5.30 -14.31 -5.77
CA PHE A 434 4.63 -14.02 -4.51
C PHE A 434 3.23 -13.42 -4.72
N GLU A 435 2.99 -12.69 -5.81
CA GLU A 435 1.66 -12.18 -6.17
C GLU A 435 0.68 -13.34 -6.48
N ILE A 436 1.17 -14.38 -7.16
CA ILE A 436 0.37 -15.57 -7.46
C ILE A 436 0.06 -16.33 -6.18
N PHE A 437 1.03 -16.47 -5.27
CA PHE A 437 0.77 -17.07 -3.96
C PHE A 437 -0.22 -16.22 -3.17
N SER A 438 -0.06 -14.90 -3.13
CA SER A 438 -0.98 -13.96 -2.48
C SER A 438 -2.43 -14.17 -2.96
N TYR A 439 -2.66 -14.27 -4.27
CA TYR A 439 -3.96 -14.60 -4.86
C TYR A 439 -4.51 -15.96 -4.37
N LEU A 440 -3.66 -16.99 -4.29
CA LEU A 440 -4.08 -18.34 -3.87
C LEU A 440 -4.45 -18.43 -2.38
N VAL A 441 -3.83 -17.62 -1.52
CA VAL A 441 -4.07 -17.62 -0.05
C VAL A 441 -4.86 -16.40 0.42
N GLN A 442 -5.50 -15.66 -0.49
CA GLN A 442 -6.22 -14.42 -0.18
C GLN A 442 -7.38 -14.54 0.83
N ARG A 443 -7.77 -15.76 1.21
CA ARG A 443 -8.80 -16.03 2.24
C ARG A 443 -8.25 -16.04 3.67
N ASP A 444 -6.92 -16.06 3.84
CA ASP A 444 -6.27 -16.16 5.15
C ASP A 444 -5.60 -14.84 5.54
N ASN A 445 -6.14 -14.16 6.56
CA ASN A 445 -5.67 -12.84 7.02
C ASN A 445 -4.18 -12.78 7.42
N LEU A 446 -3.61 -13.90 7.92
CA LEU A 446 -2.18 -13.96 8.26
C LEU A 446 -1.29 -13.84 7.02
N TRP A 447 -1.65 -14.53 5.94
CA TRP A 447 -0.84 -14.57 4.73
C TRP A 447 -0.91 -13.25 3.95
N VAL A 448 -2.05 -12.56 3.98
CA VAL A 448 -2.20 -11.22 3.39
C VAL A 448 -1.15 -10.24 3.92
N ASN A 449 -0.92 -10.21 5.24
CA ASN A 449 0.09 -9.34 5.85
C ASN A 449 1.54 -9.73 5.46
N VAL A 450 1.82 -11.02 5.27
CA VAL A 450 3.14 -11.49 4.86
C VAL A 450 3.41 -11.10 3.40
N PHE A 451 2.42 -11.29 2.51
CA PHE A 451 2.56 -10.95 1.10
C PHE A 451 2.57 -9.45 0.84
N LEU A 452 2.00 -8.63 1.73
CA LEU A 452 2.14 -7.18 1.66
C LEU A 452 3.62 -6.73 1.57
N VAL A 453 4.53 -7.39 2.29
CA VAL A 453 5.97 -7.10 2.21
C VAL A 453 6.53 -7.38 0.81
N ALA A 454 6.05 -8.44 0.16
CA ALA A 454 6.41 -8.77 -1.22
C ALA A 454 5.84 -7.75 -2.21
N ASP A 455 4.62 -7.26 -1.99
CA ASP A 455 3.99 -6.22 -2.81
C ASP A 455 4.81 -4.92 -2.73
N TYR A 456 5.24 -4.52 -1.52
CA TYR A 456 6.14 -3.36 -1.34
C TYR A 456 7.48 -3.55 -2.06
N PHE A 457 8.04 -4.76 -2.04
CA PHE A 457 9.24 -5.07 -2.81
C PHE A 457 8.98 -4.91 -4.32
N ASN A 458 7.84 -5.38 -4.82
CA ASN A 458 7.44 -5.21 -6.21
C ASN A 458 7.26 -3.73 -6.57
N TRP A 459 6.49 -2.96 -5.80
CA TRP A 459 6.31 -1.52 -6.05
C TRP A 459 7.64 -0.75 -6.04
N SER A 460 8.63 -1.20 -5.27
CA SER A 460 9.98 -0.60 -5.20
C SER A 460 10.92 -0.97 -6.36
N GLN A 461 10.50 -1.81 -7.32
CA GLN A 461 11.37 -2.33 -8.39
C GLN A 461 12.09 -1.23 -9.17
N GLY A 462 11.43 -0.11 -9.48
CA GLY A 462 12.04 1.04 -10.15
C GLY A 462 13.19 1.67 -9.37
N ILE A 463 13.06 1.75 -8.05
CA ILE A 463 14.10 2.24 -7.13
C ILE A 463 15.29 1.28 -7.17
N ILE A 464 15.05 -0.03 -7.03
CA ILE A 464 16.09 -1.07 -7.05
C ILE A 464 16.87 -1.01 -8.38
N ILE A 465 16.17 -0.89 -9.50
CA ILE A 465 16.75 -0.75 -10.84
C ILE A 465 17.68 0.46 -10.92
N PHE A 466 17.19 1.62 -10.48
CA PHE A 466 17.95 2.87 -10.56
C PHE A 466 19.23 2.80 -9.72
N MET A 467 19.14 2.29 -8.49
CA MET A 467 20.30 2.11 -7.60
C MET A 467 21.36 1.19 -8.22
N LEU A 468 20.95 0.07 -8.82
CA LEU A 468 21.88 -0.94 -9.34
C LEU A 468 22.55 -0.54 -10.65
N PHE A 469 21.84 0.13 -11.56
CA PHE A 469 22.37 0.47 -12.88
C PHE A 469 22.89 1.89 -13.00
N ILE A 470 22.24 2.88 -12.40
CA ILE A 470 22.61 4.29 -12.59
C ILE A 470 23.64 4.72 -11.54
N LEU A 471 23.39 4.46 -10.25
CA LEU A 471 24.31 4.86 -9.18
C LEU A 471 25.61 4.05 -9.11
N ARG A 472 25.81 3.11 -10.04
CA ARG A 472 27.06 2.38 -10.14
C ARG A 472 28.17 3.31 -10.59
N ARG A 473 29.24 3.41 -9.80
CA ARG A 473 30.41 4.31 -10.03
C ARG A 473 30.92 4.31 -11.47
N LYS A 474 30.94 3.15 -12.15
CA LYS A 474 31.35 3.04 -13.56
C LYS A 474 30.44 3.83 -14.51
N ILE A 475 29.12 3.77 -14.32
CA ILE A 475 28.13 4.46 -15.16
C ILE A 475 28.12 5.96 -14.84
N LEU A 476 28.18 6.33 -13.55
CA LEU A 476 28.31 7.74 -13.15
C LEU A 476 29.55 8.41 -13.74
N VAL A 477 30.69 7.72 -13.80
CA VAL A 477 31.91 8.23 -14.44
C VAL A 477 31.73 8.39 -15.96
N LEU A 478 31.11 7.42 -16.64
CA LEU A 478 30.82 7.51 -18.08
C LEU A 478 29.85 8.67 -18.39
N PHE A 479 28.82 8.84 -17.58
CA PHE A 479 27.85 9.92 -17.69
C PHE A 479 28.52 11.28 -17.50
N LYS A 480 29.33 11.43 -16.43
CA LYS A 480 30.11 12.65 -16.17
C LYS A 480 31.10 12.96 -17.29
N GLN A 481 31.73 11.97 -17.90
CA GLN A 481 32.67 12.15 -19.01
C GLN A 481 31.99 12.58 -20.32
N GLN A 482 30.75 12.16 -20.57
CA GLN A 482 30.00 12.56 -21.77
C GLN A 482 29.35 13.94 -21.62
N ILE A 483 28.87 14.30 -20.43
CA ILE A 483 28.21 15.59 -20.18
C ILE A 483 29.22 16.70 -19.89
N PHE A 484 30.33 16.37 -19.20
CA PHE A 484 31.42 17.29 -18.91
C PHE A 484 32.73 16.75 -19.51
N PRO A 485 32.92 16.82 -20.83
CA PRO A 485 34.19 16.45 -21.44
C PRO A 485 35.29 17.34 -20.87
N LYS A 486 36.24 16.76 -20.12
CA LYS A 486 37.45 17.48 -19.73
C LYS A 486 38.17 17.91 -21.00
N GLN A 487 38.28 19.22 -21.25
CA GLN A 487 39.17 19.75 -22.27
C GLN A 487 40.57 19.19 -22.00
N ARG A 488 41.08 18.35 -22.91
CA ARG A 488 42.50 17.99 -22.90
C ARG A 488 43.27 19.25 -23.28
N ILE A 489 43.82 19.93 -22.29
CA ILE A 489 44.90 20.91 -22.51
C ILE A 489 46.05 20.12 -23.16
N PHE A 490 46.32 20.45 -24.42
CA PHE A 490 47.42 19.93 -25.21
C PHE A 490 48.71 20.52 -24.61
N SER A 491 49.41 19.82 -23.72
CA SER A 491 50.77 20.23 -23.35
C SER A 491 51.70 19.85 -24.49
N MET A 492 51.93 20.79 -25.42
CA MET A 492 53.09 20.74 -26.28
C MET A 492 54.33 20.65 -25.39
N ARG A 493 55.08 19.58 -25.58
CA ARG A 493 56.33 19.28 -24.93
C ARG A 493 57.42 20.12 -25.63
N SER A 494 57.65 21.35 -25.20
CA SER A 494 58.89 22.06 -25.53
C SER A 494 60.00 21.47 -24.67
N THR A 495 60.70 20.48 -25.23
CA THR A 495 62.00 20.03 -24.72
C THR A 495 63.04 20.73 -25.58
N GLU A 496 63.44 21.94 -25.18
CA GLU A 496 64.66 22.59 -25.68
C GLU A 496 65.57 22.88 -24.48
N THR A 497 66.43 21.90 -24.24
CA THR A 497 67.88 22.05 -24.02
C THR A 497 68.35 23.25 -23.19
N GLN A 498 68.58 23.03 -21.89
CA GLN A 498 69.64 23.72 -21.15
C GLN A 498 70.73 22.69 -20.79
N SER A 499 71.81 22.71 -21.56
CA SER A 499 73.13 22.25 -21.10
C SER A 499 74.22 22.92 -21.92
N THR A 500 75.29 23.30 -21.22
CA THR A 500 76.63 23.75 -21.70
C THR A 500 76.79 25.20 -22.19
N LEU A 501 77.01 26.09 -21.22
CA LEU A 501 77.95 27.21 -21.32
C LEU A 501 79.25 26.74 -20.62
N ALA A 502 80.27 26.39 -21.41
CA ALA A 502 81.69 26.46 -21.04
C ALA A 502 82.57 26.11 -22.24
N ASP A 503 83.47 27.04 -22.55
CA ASP A 503 84.78 26.90 -23.20
C ASP A 503 84.98 26.95 -24.72
N SER A 504 86.03 27.71 -25.05
CA SER A 504 86.74 27.98 -26.31
C SER A 504 86.06 28.95 -27.29
N ILE A 505 86.45 30.23 -27.40
CA ILE A 505 87.76 30.82 -27.75
C ILE A 505 88.25 30.40 -29.15
N SER A 506 88.09 31.38 -30.07
CA SER A 506 89.03 31.77 -31.12
C SER A 506 88.91 31.23 -32.55
N HIS A 507 89.00 32.22 -33.44
CA HIS A 507 89.56 32.26 -34.80
C HIS A 507 88.68 31.95 -36.02
N HIS A 508 88.47 33.06 -36.74
CA HIS A 508 88.23 33.29 -38.16
C HIS A 508 86.80 33.31 -38.70
#